data_AF-A0A6N2N5G2-F1
#
_entry.id   AF-A0A6N2N5G2-F1
#
_cell.length_a   1.000
_cell.length_b   1.000
_cell.length_c   1.000
_cell.angle_alpha   90.00
_cell.angle_beta   90.00
_cell.angle_gamma   90.00
#
_symmetry.space_group_name_H-M   'P 1'
#
loop_
_entity.id
_entity.type
_entity.pdbx_description
1 polymer ?
#
loop_
_entity_poly.entity_id
_entity_poly.type
_entity_poly.pdbx_seq_one_letter_code
_entity_poly.pdbx_strand_id
1 'polypeptide(L)'
;MQVYRYDDDDENGRKKARDIIGQACSEYGFFQVVNHGAPLGLMTRAIELSRTVFETLPNEEKLKCVPNSGAPLPAGYNRQPDQSPDKNEYLLMFPPG
;
A
#
# COMPACT_ATOMS: atom_id res chain seq x y z
N MET A 1 -4.22 0.91 31.44
CA MET A 1 -3.66 1.15 30.10
C MET A 1 -2.15 1.13 30.23
N GLN A 2 -1.49 0.03 29.82
CA GLN A 2 -0.03 -0.07 29.89
C GLN A 2 0.54 0.49 28.59
N VAL A 3 1.30 1.57 28.71
CA VAL A 3 2.06 2.18 27.61
C VAL A 3 3.37 1.40 27.49
N TYR A 4 3.50 0.57 26.47
CA TYR A 4 4.76 -0.12 26.19
C TYR A 4 5.71 0.87 25.51
N ARG A 5 6.84 1.15 26.17
CA ARG A 5 7.96 1.86 25.54
C ARG A 5 8.66 0.89 24.60
N TYR A 6 8.98 1.35 23.40
CA TYR A 6 9.74 0.61 22.42
C TYR A 6 11.21 0.71 22.81
N ASP A 7 11.69 -0.23 23.61
CA ASP A 7 13.11 -0.36 23.95
C ASP A 7 13.77 -1.24 22.86
N ASP A 8 14.78 -0.70 22.19
CA ASP A 8 15.51 -1.31 21.05
C ASP A 8 16.15 -2.68 21.38
N ASP A 9 16.17 -3.03 22.68
CA ASP A 9 16.78 -4.25 23.24
C ASP A 9 15.77 -5.35 23.63
N ASP A 10 14.48 -5.25 23.25
CA ASP A 10 13.50 -6.32 23.49
C ASP A 10 13.68 -7.48 22.48
N GLU A 11 14.75 -8.25 22.65
CA GLU A 11 15.05 -9.45 21.87
C GLU A 11 13.91 -10.49 21.97
N ASN A 12 13.28 -10.63 23.13
CA ASN A 12 12.19 -11.57 23.34
C ASN A 12 10.93 -11.15 22.56
N GLY A 13 10.59 -9.86 22.57
CA GLY A 13 9.50 -9.31 21.77
C GLY A 13 9.73 -9.48 20.28
N ARG A 14 10.95 -9.20 19.80
CA ARG A 14 11.34 -9.42 18.39
C ARG A 14 11.23 -10.90 17.99
N LYS A 15 11.72 -11.82 18.83
CA LYS A 15 11.60 -13.27 18.59
C LYS A 15 10.14 -13.70 18.49
N LYS A 16 9.31 -13.27 19.44
CA LYS A 16 7.88 -13.60 19.45
C LYS A 16 7.16 -13.05 18.21
N ALA A 17 7.44 -11.81 17.81
CA ALA A 17 6.87 -11.23 16.59
C ALA A 17 7.27 -12.03 15.34
N ARG A 18 8.54 -12.42 15.25
CA ARG A 18 9.04 -13.27 14.14
C ARG A 18 8.32 -14.61 14.07
N ASP A 19 8.16 -15.29 15.20
CA ASP A 19 7.51 -16.61 15.25
C ASP A 19 6.03 -16.52 14.81
N ILE A 20 5.31 -15.50 15.29
CA ILE A 20 3.91 -15.24 14.90
C ILE A 20 3.79 -14.92 13.41
N ILE A 21 4.66 -14.04 12.87
CA ILE A 21 4.69 -13.71 11.45
C ILE A 21 4.99 -14.96 10.61
N GLY A 22 5.99 -15.76 11.01
CA GLY A 22 6.36 -16.99 10.32
C GLY A 22 5.23 -18.01 10.26
N GLN A 23 4.51 -18.17 11.37
CA GLN A 23 3.32 -19.02 11.42
C GLN A 23 2.22 -18.48 10.50
N ALA A 24 1.90 -17.19 10.57
CA ALA A 24 0.87 -16.59 9.73
C ALA A 24 1.19 -16.69 8.23
N CYS A 25 2.46 -16.51 7.84
CA CYS A 25 2.94 -16.73 6.48
C CYS A 25 2.73 -18.19 6.02
N SER A 26 2.99 -19.17 6.90
CA SER A 26 2.94 -20.58 6.55
C SER A 26 1.51 -21.15 6.53
N GLU A 27 0.65 -20.67 7.42
CA GLU A 27 -0.71 -21.19 7.59
C GLU A 27 -1.76 -20.42 6.77
N TYR A 28 -1.61 -19.09 6.64
CA TYR A 28 -2.64 -18.23 6.03
C TYR A 28 -2.16 -17.48 4.79
N GLY A 29 -0.88 -17.12 4.72
CA GLY A 29 -0.31 -16.32 3.63
C GLY A 29 -0.61 -14.81 3.69
N PHE A 30 -1.32 -14.35 4.72
CA PHE A 30 -1.57 -12.93 4.98
C PHE A 30 -1.81 -12.67 6.48
N PHE A 31 -1.61 -11.42 6.92
CA PHE A 31 -1.88 -10.96 8.28
C PHE A 31 -2.06 -9.44 8.30
N GLN A 32 -2.66 -8.92 9.37
CA GLN A 32 -2.75 -7.48 9.62
C GLN A 32 -1.67 -7.06 10.61
N VAL A 33 -0.97 -5.97 10.32
CA VAL A 33 -0.03 -5.35 11.26
C VAL A 33 -0.73 -4.17 11.92
N VAL A 34 -0.74 -4.17 13.25
CA VAL A 34 -1.23 -3.05 14.07
C VAL A 34 -0.06 -2.44 14.84
N ASN A 35 -0.20 -1.20 15.30
CA ASN A 35 0.86 -0.47 16.00
C ASN A 35 2.20 -0.40 15.21
N HIS A 36 2.14 -0.38 13.88
CA HIS A 36 3.30 -0.36 12.98
C HIS A 36 4.05 0.97 12.93
N GLY A 37 3.63 1.97 13.73
CA GLY A 37 4.32 3.26 13.85
C GLY A 37 4.08 4.25 12.71
N ALA A 38 3.34 3.90 11.65
CA ALA A 38 3.04 4.88 10.62
C ALA A 38 2.05 5.94 11.15
N PRO A 39 2.31 7.25 10.93
CA PRO A 39 1.45 8.30 11.45
C PRO A 39 0.03 8.21 10.88
N LEU A 40 -0.98 8.29 11.74
CA LEU A 40 -2.39 8.24 11.32
C LEU A 40 -2.72 9.33 10.28
N GLY A 41 -2.27 10.56 10.52
CA GLY A 41 -2.49 11.67 9.58
C GLY A 41 -1.79 11.50 8.23
N LEU A 42 -0.77 10.64 8.12
CA LEU A 42 -0.18 10.28 6.84
C LEU A 42 -1.09 9.29 6.09
N MET A 43 -1.56 8.25 6.77
CA MET A 43 -2.47 7.25 6.20
C MET A 43 -3.80 7.86 5.75
N THR A 44 -4.40 8.74 6.56
CA THR A 44 -5.64 9.45 6.20
C THR A 44 -5.46 10.27 4.92
N ARG A 45 -4.39 11.08 4.84
CA ARG A 45 -4.10 11.88 3.64
C ARG A 45 -3.85 11.03 2.41
N ALA A 46 -3.16 9.89 2.55
CA ALA A 46 -2.94 8.98 1.43
C ALA A 46 -4.26 8.44 0.85
N ILE A 47 -5.19 8.04 1.73
CA ILE A 47 -6.53 7.55 1.31
C ILE A 47 -7.34 8.69 0.67
N GLU A 48 -7.33 9.88 1.25
CA GLU A 48 -8.03 11.06 0.70
C GLU A 48 -7.52 11.42 -0.70
N LEU A 49 -6.20 11.48 -0.89
CA LEU A 49 -5.60 11.77 -2.19
C LEU A 49 -5.92 10.67 -3.22
N SER A 50 -5.92 9.39 -2.80
CA SER A 50 -6.35 8.29 -3.67
C SER A 50 -7.78 8.50 -4.17
N ARG A 51 -8.72 8.88 -3.29
CA ARG A 51 -10.09 9.20 -3.69
C ARG A 51 -10.15 10.40 -4.62
N THR A 52 -9.38 11.45 -4.34
CA THR A 52 -9.29 12.61 -5.24
C THR A 52 -8.85 12.19 -6.64
N VAL A 53 -7.79 11.37 -6.76
CA VAL A 53 -7.29 10.91 -8.05
C VAL A 53 -8.33 10.05 -8.78
N PHE A 54 -8.89 9.03 -8.14
CA PHE A 54 -9.72 8.06 -8.86
C PHE A 54 -11.18 8.48 -9.01
N GLU A 55 -11.77 9.11 -7.99
CA GLU A 55 -13.20 9.45 -7.95
C GLU A 55 -13.50 10.88 -8.42
N THR A 56 -12.60 11.84 -8.16
CA THR A 56 -12.87 13.27 -8.40
C THR A 56 -12.19 13.81 -9.65
N LEU A 57 -10.97 13.37 -9.94
CA LEU A 57 -10.17 13.91 -11.03
C LEU A 57 -10.73 13.46 -12.40
N PRO A 58 -10.89 14.37 -13.38
CA PRO A 58 -11.35 14.01 -14.72
C PRO A 58 -10.42 13.00 -15.40
N ASN A 59 -10.98 12.21 -16.32
CA ASN A 59 -10.19 11.22 -17.06
C ASN A 59 -9.06 11.86 -17.86
N GLU A 60 -9.27 13.06 -18.42
CA GLU A 60 -8.27 13.79 -19.21
C GLU A 60 -7.02 14.09 -18.38
N GLU A 61 -7.19 14.40 -17.09
CA GLU A 61 -6.09 14.65 -16.17
C GLU A 61 -5.41 13.35 -15.75
N LYS A 62 -6.18 12.28 -15.46
CA LYS A 62 -5.63 10.94 -15.18
C LYS A 62 -4.77 10.41 -16.35
N LEU A 63 -5.22 10.67 -17.59
CA LEU A 63 -4.55 10.23 -18.80
C LEU A 63 -3.20 10.94 -19.05
N LYS A 64 -2.92 12.06 -18.41
CA LYS A 64 -1.58 12.70 -18.46
C LYS A 64 -0.50 11.86 -17.75
N CYS A 65 -0.93 10.93 -16.90
CA CYS A 65 -0.06 10.10 -16.10
C CYS A 65 0.05 8.66 -16.64
N VAL A 66 -0.39 8.35 -17.88
CA VAL A 66 -0.24 6.99 -18.42
C VAL A 66 1.22 6.60 -18.64
N PRO A 67 1.57 5.31 -18.57
CA PRO A 67 2.92 4.86 -18.87
C PRO A 67 3.34 5.20 -20.29
N ASN A 68 4.63 5.49 -20.47
CA ASN A 68 5.21 5.65 -21.79
C ASN A 68 5.14 4.33 -22.58
N SER A 69 4.85 4.43 -23.88
CA SER A 69 4.89 3.28 -24.78
C SER A 69 6.30 2.66 -24.78
N GLY A 70 6.40 1.36 -24.52
CA GLY A 70 7.66 0.64 -24.45
C GLY A 70 8.43 0.76 -23.13
N ALA A 71 7.83 1.36 -22.09
CA ALA A 71 8.44 1.34 -20.76
C ALA A 71 8.56 -0.12 -20.22
N PRO A 72 9.67 -0.48 -19.56
CA PRO A 72 9.88 -1.83 -19.03
C PRO A 72 8.86 -2.21 -17.95
N LEU A 73 8.27 -1.20 -17.30
CA LEU A 73 7.22 -1.34 -16.30
C LEU A 73 6.19 -0.22 -16.49
N PRO A 74 4.89 -0.52 -16.33
CA PRO A 74 3.81 0.42 -16.61
C PRO A 74 3.58 1.42 -15.46
N ALA A 75 4.64 2.13 -15.04
CA ALA A 75 4.52 3.17 -14.03
C ALA A 75 3.67 4.33 -14.55
N GLY A 76 2.60 4.64 -13.82
CA GLY A 76 1.57 5.55 -14.26
C GLY A 76 0.15 5.02 -14.03
N TYR A 77 -0.81 5.82 -14.47
CA TYR A 77 -2.23 5.53 -14.43
C TYR A 77 -2.60 4.49 -15.49
N ASN A 78 -3.34 3.47 -15.07
CA ASN A 78 -3.78 2.39 -15.92
C ASN A 78 -5.22 1.99 -15.56
N ARG A 79 -5.92 1.41 -16.53
CA ARG A 79 -7.26 0.85 -16.34
C ARG A 79 -7.28 -0.56 -16.92
N GLN A 80 -7.86 -1.50 -16.19
CA GLN A 80 -8.07 -2.84 -16.73
C GLN A 80 -9.07 -2.80 -17.90
N PRO A 81 -8.96 -3.71 -18.88
CA PRO A 81 -9.90 -3.75 -20.01
C PRO A 81 -11.34 -3.90 -19.55
N ASP A 82 -12.32 -3.35 -20.28
CA ASP A 82 -13.73 -3.35 -19.88
C ASP A 82 -14.36 -4.75 -19.67
N GLN A 83 -13.70 -5.79 -20.18
CA GLN A 83 -14.09 -7.19 -20.05
C GLN A 83 -13.55 -7.88 -18.79
N SER A 84 -12.75 -7.19 -17.95
CA SER A 84 -12.31 -7.75 -16.68
C SER A 84 -13.48 -7.86 -15.69
N PRO A 85 -13.51 -8.93 -14.86
CA PRO A 85 -14.53 -9.07 -13.80
C PRO A 85 -14.42 -7.93 -12.79
N ASP A 86 -13.18 -7.48 -12.52
CA ASP A 86 -12.88 -6.34 -11.68
C ASP A 86 -12.56 -5.15 -12.59
N LYS A 87 -13.47 -4.19 -12.72
CA LYS A 87 -13.27 -2.99 -13.56
C LYS A 87 -12.43 -1.95 -12.82
N ASN A 88 -11.19 -2.30 -12.49
CA ASN A 88 -10.34 -1.48 -11.65
C ASN A 88 -9.46 -0.53 -12.47
N GLU A 89 -9.35 0.70 -11.99
CA GLU A 89 -8.27 1.61 -12.33
C GLU A 89 -7.21 1.62 -11.21
N TYR A 90 -5.96 1.83 -11.58
CA TYR A 90 -4.83 1.79 -10.66
C TYR A 90 -3.72 2.75 -11.08
N LEU A 91 -2.89 3.14 -10.12
CA LEU A 91 -1.72 3.99 -10.32
C LEU A 91 -0.50 3.24 -9.79
N LEU A 92 0.45 2.93 -10.67
CA LEU A 92 1.71 2.31 -10.28
C LEU A 92 2.79 3.39 -10.16
N MET A 93 3.48 3.45 -9.01
CA MET A 93 4.56 4.41 -8.78
C MET A 93 5.80 3.70 -8.25
N PHE A 94 6.97 4.18 -8.65
CA PHE A 94 8.24 3.76 -8.04
C PHE A 94 8.52 4.57 -6.78
N PRO A 95 9.30 4.02 -5.83
CA PRO A 95 9.88 4.82 -4.77
C PRO A 95 10.60 6.04 -5.37
N PRO A 96 10.53 7.21 -4.72
CA PRO A 96 11.38 8.33 -5.12
C PRO A 96 12.85 7.90 -5.04
N GLY A 97 13.62 8.19 -6.10
CA GLY A 97 15.05 7.89 -6.18
C GLY A 97 15.90 8.76 -5.27
#